data_AF-A0A379E423-F1
#
_entry.id   AF-A0A379E423-F1
#
_cell.length_a   1.000
_cell.length_b   1.000
_cell.length_c   1.000
_cell.angle_alpha   90.00
_cell.angle_beta   90.00
_cell.angle_gamma   90.00
#
_symmetry.space_group_name_H-M   'P 1'
#
loop_
_entity.id
_entity.type
_entity.pdbx_description
1 polymer ?
#
loop_
_entity_poly.entity_id
_entity_poly.type
_entity_poly.pdbx_seq_one_letter_code
_entity_poly.pdbx_strand_id
1 'polypeptide(L)'
;MKRYIFISLTFISVLSATAGGPIRWNQVYQAYIDQYKDMAIEGMLKYGVPASITLAQGLLESGAGRGTLVLQGNNHFGIKCHGWTGRTISHDDDELGECFRAYDSALESFEDHCKFLRDRPRYRSLFSLDRTDYRGWAYGLKRAGYATNPTYAQNLINIIELYKLYEYDKAKHYDRFMVHHSGEDAVVRVADGKLPTPVQALGAHAIHQYNENYYIVVRQGDTFKSLSKELDISTHKLARYNERKKKDPLVPGEYIWLKKKRSKVPKNFKRHPYYVRKSESLYDIAQKYGIRLKSLVKKNEKIAERGLRMGDEVRLY
;
A
#
# COMPACT_ATOMS: atom_id res chain seq x y z
N MET A 1 -44.11 -14.21 8.72
CA MET A 1 -43.39 -12.95 9.10
C MET A 1 -41.89 -13.20 8.94
N LYS A 2 -41.25 -12.58 7.93
CA LYS A 2 -39.80 -12.74 7.70
C LYS A 2 -39.07 -12.00 8.83
N ARG A 3 -38.38 -12.74 9.70
CA ARG A 3 -37.52 -12.18 10.75
C ARG A 3 -36.27 -11.61 10.07
N TYR A 4 -36.19 -10.29 9.97
CA TYR A 4 -34.96 -9.61 9.58
C TYR A 4 -34.03 -9.59 10.80
N ILE A 5 -33.04 -10.48 10.78
CA ILE A 5 -31.95 -10.46 11.76
C ILE A 5 -31.08 -9.24 11.41
N PHE A 6 -31.26 -8.15 12.15
CA PHE A 6 -30.36 -7.00 12.12
C PHE A 6 -29.10 -7.37 12.92
N ILE A 7 -28.06 -7.83 12.24
CA ILE A 7 -26.72 -7.95 12.83
C ILE A 7 -25.87 -6.80 12.28
N SER A 8 -25.42 -5.97 13.21
CA SER A 8 -24.52 -4.84 12.98
C SER A 8 -23.10 -5.33 12.77
N LEU A 9 -22.37 -4.70 11.86
CA LEU A 9 -20.92 -4.71 11.92
C LEU A 9 -20.51 -3.69 12.99
N THR A 10 -19.72 -4.16 13.94
CA THR A 10 -19.24 -3.41 15.09
C THR A 10 -17.74 -3.22 14.88
N PHE A 11 -17.29 -1.98 15.04
CA PHE A 11 -15.92 -1.68 15.41
C PHE A 11 -16.09 -0.70 16.57
N ILE A 12 -15.98 -1.20 17.80
CA ILE A 12 -15.83 -0.35 18.97
C ILE A 12 -14.41 -0.57 19.45
N SER A 13 -13.52 0.30 18.97
CA SER A 13 -12.34 0.65 19.75
C SER A 13 -12.80 1.05 21.15
N VAL A 14 -12.25 0.42 22.19
CA VAL A 14 -12.44 0.82 23.59
C VAL A 14 -12.28 2.35 23.68
N LEU A 15 -13.41 3.04 23.89
CA LEU A 15 -13.46 4.49 24.07
C LEU A 15 -13.01 4.79 25.50
N SER A 16 -11.72 5.06 25.68
CA SER A 16 -11.37 6.14 26.61
C SER A 16 -11.84 7.44 25.95
N ALA A 17 -12.95 7.99 26.44
CA ALA A 17 -13.41 9.33 26.08
C ALA A 17 -12.40 10.37 26.57
N THR A 18 -11.30 10.50 25.84
CA THR A 18 -10.62 11.78 25.73
C THR A 18 -11.26 12.45 24.53
N ALA A 19 -11.76 13.67 24.71
CA ALA A 19 -12.15 14.52 23.60
C ALA A 19 -10.89 14.74 22.74
N GLY A 20 -10.67 13.84 21.78
CA GLY A 20 -9.52 13.85 20.91
C GLY A 20 -9.58 15.12 20.07
N GLY A 21 -8.50 15.91 20.12
CA GLY A 21 -8.34 17.08 19.25
C GLY A 21 -8.48 16.68 17.76
N PRO A 22 -8.59 17.67 16.86
CA PRO A 22 -8.77 17.41 15.43
C PRO A 22 -7.71 16.43 14.93
N ILE A 23 -8.12 15.43 14.14
CA ILE A 23 -7.20 14.47 13.51
C ILE A 23 -6.13 15.27 12.79
N ARG A 24 -4.86 15.02 13.15
CA ARG A 24 -3.72 15.67 12.52
C ARG A 24 -3.15 14.76 11.45
N TRP A 25 -2.55 15.39 10.44
CA TRP A 25 -1.84 14.65 9.41
C TRP A 25 -0.77 13.75 10.04
N ASN A 26 -0.65 12.53 9.53
CA ASN A 26 0.21 11.48 10.02
C ASN A 26 0.90 10.77 8.85
N GLN A 27 2.22 10.59 8.95
CA GLN A 27 3.02 9.99 7.88
C GLN A 27 2.67 8.52 7.61
N VAL A 28 2.26 7.75 8.62
CA VAL A 28 1.84 6.34 8.48
C VAL A 28 0.54 6.25 7.68
N TYR A 29 -0.39 7.18 7.94
CA TYR A 29 -1.66 7.24 7.21
C TYR A 29 -1.43 7.61 5.75
N GLN A 30 -0.58 8.62 5.51
CA GLN A 30 -0.18 8.99 4.15
C GLN A 30 0.46 7.81 3.41
N ALA A 31 1.35 7.05 4.06
CA ALA A 31 1.99 5.88 3.46
C ALA A 31 0.99 4.78 3.08
N TYR A 32 -0.01 4.52 3.94
CA TYR A 32 -1.09 3.60 3.61
C TYR A 32 -1.89 4.06 2.39
N ILE A 33 -2.25 5.35 2.36
CA ILE A 33 -2.99 5.94 1.23
C ILE A 33 -2.17 5.82 -0.06
N ASP A 34 -0.89 6.17 -0.03
CA ASP A 34 -0.02 6.11 -1.22
C ASP A 34 0.14 4.68 -1.74
N GLN A 35 0.18 3.69 -0.84
CA GLN A 35 0.30 2.27 -1.19
C GLN A 35 -0.96 1.71 -1.86
N TYR A 36 -2.15 2.09 -1.38
CA TYR A 36 -3.41 1.42 -1.74
C TYR A 36 -4.38 2.27 -2.60
N LYS A 37 -4.08 3.55 -2.87
CA LYS A 37 -4.97 4.43 -3.64
C LYS A 37 -5.34 3.88 -5.01
N ASP A 38 -4.41 3.24 -5.71
CA ASP A 38 -4.66 2.74 -7.05
C ASP A 38 -5.61 1.53 -7.04
N MET A 39 -5.62 0.72 -5.98
CA MET A 39 -6.61 -0.36 -5.79
C MET A 39 -8.00 0.20 -5.47
N ALA A 40 -8.06 1.26 -4.66
CA ALA A 40 -9.33 1.94 -4.38
C ALA A 40 -9.91 2.62 -5.64
N ILE A 41 -9.06 3.23 -6.48
CA ILE A 41 -9.49 3.78 -7.76
C ILE A 41 -9.94 2.66 -8.71
N GLU A 42 -9.22 1.55 -8.79
CA GLU A 42 -9.64 0.40 -9.58
C GLU A 42 -11.00 -0.13 -9.11
N GLY A 43 -11.16 -0.33 -7.81
CA GLY A 43 -12.41 -0.75 -7.19
C GLY A 43 -13.56 0.20 -7.51
N MET A 44 -13.31 1.51 -7.43
CA MET A 44 -14.28 2.53 -7.82
C MET A 44 -14.70 2.42 -9.28
N LEU A 45 -13.74 2.29 -10.20
CA LEU A 45 -14.05 2.21 -11.63
C LEU A 45 -14.76 0.90 -12.01
N LYS A 46 -14.49 -0.19 -11.29
CA LYS A 46 -15.05 -1.53 -11.56
C LYS A 46 -16.39 -1.77 -10.87
N TYR A 47 -16.57 -1.23 -9.66
CA TYR A 47 -17.68 -1.56 -8.76
C TYR A 47 -18.55 -0.38 -8.36
N GLY A 48 -18.10 0.87 -8.57
CA GLY A 48 -18.86 2.07 -8.28
C GLY A 48 -18.81 2.57 -6.83
N VAL A 49 -17.99 1.95 -5.96
CA VAL A 49 -17.74 2.46 -4.60
C VAL A 49 -16.69 3.58 -4.67
N PRO A 50 -16.93 4.80 -4.15
CA PRO A 50 -15.95 5.88 -4.21
C PRO A 50 -14.58 5.47 -3.66
N ALA A 51 -13.52 5.92 -4.34
CA ALA A 51 -12.15 5.61 -3.93
C ALA A 51 -11.83 6.23 -2.57
N SER A 52 -12.35 7.43 -2.31
CA SER A 52 -12.22 8.13 -1.02
C SER A 52 -12.84 7.34 0.13
N ILE A 53 -14.03 6.76 -0.09
CA ILE A 53 -14.73 5.91 0.88
C ILE A 53 -13.92 4.64 1.14
N THR A 54 -13.50 3.94 0.08
CA THR A 54 -12.73 2.71 0.21
C THR A 54 -11.41 2.95 0.96
N LEU A 55 -10.69 4.02 0.64
CA LEU A 55 -9.44 4.37 1.34
C LEU A 55 -9.66 4.77 2.79
N ALA A 56 -10.68 5.58 3.08
CA ALA A 56 -10.96 6.03 4.44
C ALA A 56 -11.38 4.86 5.34
N GLN A 57 -12.24 3.97 4.83
CA GLN A 57 -12.61 2.74 5.53
C GLN A 57 -11.39 1.85 5.71
N GLY A 58 -10.67 1.50 4.64
CA GLY A 58 -9.49 0.63 4.73
C GLY A 58 -8.47 1.18 5.72
N LEU A 59 -8.20 2.48 5.72
CA LEU A 59 -7.28 3.12 6.66
C LEU A 59 -7.78 3.01 8.11
N LEU A 60 -9.06 3.29 8.36
CA LEU A 60 -9.64 3.27 9.70
C LEU A 60 -9.71 1.84 10.26
N GLU A 61 -10.34 0.92 9.53
CA GLU A 61 -10.61 -0.45 9.96
C GLU A 61 -9.31 -1.25 10.17
N SER A 62 -8.27 -0.99 9.36
CA SER A 62 -6.98 -1.68 9.48
C SER A 62 -5.99 -1.05 10.44
N GLY A 63 -6.31 0.10 11.04
CA GLY A 63 -5.34 0.89 11.81
C GLY A 63 -4.14 1.34 10.97
N ALA A 64 -4.38 1.68 9.70
CA ALA A 64 -3.39 1.93 8.65
C ALA A 64 -2.49 0.71 8.37
N GLY A 65 -3.10 -0.46 8.19
CA GLY A 65 -2.44 -1.70 7.77
C GLY A 65 -1.67 -2.44 8.86
N ARG A 66 -1.87 -2.06 10.13
CA ARG A 66 -1.12 -2.60 11.29
C ARG A 66 -1.96 -3.50 12.19
N GLY A 67 -3.27 -3.56 11.97
CA GLY A 67 -4.17 -4.44 12.71
C GLY A 67 -3.90 -5.92 12.43
N THR A 68 -4.18 -6.75 13.43
CA THR A 68 -3.96 -8.21 13.39
C THR A 68 -4.62 -8.87 12.18
N LEU A 69 -5.85 -8.45 11.84
CA LEU A 69 -6.60 -8.98 10.70
C LEU A 69 -5.89 -8.75 9.36
N VAL A 70 -5.18 -7.61 9.22
CA VAL A 70 -4.36 -7.33 8.03
C VAL A 70 -3.08 -8.14 8.05
N LEU A 71 -2.35 -8.13 9.16
CA LEU A 71 -1.05 -8.80 9.26
C LEU A 71 -1.14 -10.32 9.10
N GLN A 72 -2.27 -10.93 9.50
CA GLN A 72 -2.45 -12.39 9.46
C GLN A 72 -3.32 -12.86 8.28
N GLY A 73 -4.21 -12.01 7.78
CA GLY A 73 -5.21 -12.41 6.79
C GLY A 73 -5.46 -11.40 5.68
N ASN A 74 -4.65 -10.34 5.55
CA ASN A 74 -4.88 -9.21 4.62
C ASN A 74 -6.32 -8.66 4.68
N ASN A 75 -7.02 -8.75 5.80
CA ASN A 75 -8.40 -8.27 5.87
C ASN A 75 -8.41 -6.80 6.30
N HIS A 76 -8.35 -5.91 5.30
CA HIS A 76 -8.25 -4.45 5.51
C HIS A 76 -9.54 -3.81 6.01
N PHE A 77 -10.66 -4.51 5.94
CA PHE A 77 -12.00 -3.95 6.16
C PHE A 77 -12.79 -4.67 7.26
N GLY A 78 -12.18 -5.62 7.96
CA GLY A 78 -12.83 -6.36 9.06
C GLY A 78 -14.02 -7.22 8.63
N ILE A 79 -14.05 -7.73 7.38
CA ILE A 79 -15.23 -8.45 6.88
C ILE A 79 -15.32 -9.83 7.54
N LYS A 80 -16.46 -10.11 8.19
CA LYS A 80 -16.78 -11.39 8.84
C LYS A 80 -17.14 -12.50 7.83
N CYS A 81 -17.01 -13.76 8.25
CA CYS A 81 -17.11 -14.95 7.39
C CYS A 81 -18.49 -15.29 6.81
N HIS A 82 -19.56 -14.50 6.97
CA HIS A 82 -20.93 -14.93 6.61
C HIS A 82 -21.08 -15.57 5.21
N GLY A 83 -21.18 -16.91 5.15
CA GLY A 83 -21.24 -17.69 3.90
C GLY A 83 -19.94 -17.75 3.09
N TRP A 84 -18.82 -17.36 3.69
CA TRP A 84 -17.49 -17.34 3.10
C TRP A 84 -16.91 -18.75 3.05
N THR A 85 -16.41 -19.14 1.89
CA THR A 85 -15.81 -20.45 1.64
C THR A 85 -14.30 -20.40 1.44
N GLY A 86 -13.71 -19.20 1.49
CA GLY A 86 -12.26 -19.02 1.40
C GLY A 86 -11.57 -19.15 2.76
N ARG A 87 -10.32 -18.70 2.85
CA ARG A 87 -9.55 -18.74 4.09
C ARG A 87 -10.15 -17.85 5.18
N THR A 88 -9.94 -18.23 6.43
CA THR A 88 -10.45 -17.50 7.59
C THR A 88 -9.36 -17.31 8.63
N ILE A 89 -9.52 -16.30 9.47
CA ILE A 89 -8.78 -16.13 10.72
C ILE A 89 -9.78 -15.94 11.86
N SER A 90 -9.44 -16.46 13.03
CA SER A 90 -10.19 -16.23 14.26
C SER A 90 -9.54 -15.07 15.02
N HIS A 91 -10.35 -14.12 15.47
CA HIS A 91 -9.89 -12.97 16.24
C HIS A 91 -10.97 -12.57 17.23
N ASP A 92 -10.57 -12.21 18.44
CA ASP A 92 -11.50 -11.69 19.44
C ASP A 92 -11.85 -10.24 19.08
N ASP A 93 -13.14 -9.96 18.90
CA ASP A 93 -13.66 -8.61 18.65
C ASP A 93 -14.87 -8.35 19.57
N ASP A 94 -16.10 -8.63 19.12
CA ASP A 94 -17.28 -8.52 20.00
C ASP A 94 -17.46 -9.77 20.87
N GLU A 95 -17.16 -10.93 20.29
CA GLU A 95 -17.22 -12.23 20.93
C GLU A 95 -15.83 -12.90 20.85
N LEU A 96 -15.59 -13.86 21.75
CA LEU A 96 -14.37 -14.66 21.68
C LEU A 96 -14.40 -15.53 20.42
N GLY A 97 -13.33 -15.45 19.64
CA GLY A 97 -13.09 -16.29 18.48
C GLY A 97 -13.99 -15.99 17.27
N GLU A 98 -14.35 -14.73 17.05
CA GLU A 98 -15.12 -14.35 15.86
C GLU A 98 -14.37 -14.69 14.55
N CYS A 99 -15.13 -15.13 13.55
CA CYS A 99 -14.59 -15.53 12.26
C CYS A 99 -14.52 -14.35 11.29
N PHE A 100 -13.31 -14.05 10.83
CA PHE A 100 -13.04 -13.07 9.80
C PHE A 100 -12.55 -13.72 8.51
N ARG A 101 -12.95 -13.15 7.37
CA ARG A 101 -12.40 -13.53 6.07
C ARG A 101 -10.89 -13.28 6.07
N ALA A 102 -10.16 -14.10 5.35
CA ALA A 102 -8.75 -13.91 5.07
C ALA A 102 -8.51 -14.05 3.56
N TYR A 103 -7.60 -13.23 3.06
CA TYR A 103 -7.31 -13.06 1.65
C TYR A 103 -5.82 -13.26 1.40
N ASP A 104 -5.47 -13.77 0.23
CA ASP A 104 -4.07 -14.01 -0.12
C ASP A 104 -3.34 -12.67 -0.30
N SER A 105 -4.07 -11.66 -0.80
CA SER A 105 -3.56 -10.35 -1.14
C SER A 105 -4.42 -9.21 -0.56
N ALA A 106 -3.84 -8.02 -0.40
CA ALA A 106 -4.61 -6.82 -0.11
C ALA A 106 -5.58 -6.50 -1.26
N LEU A 107 -5.18 -6.78 -2.51
CA LEU A 107 -6.02 -6.60 -3.69
C LEU A 107 -7.33 -7.39 -3.58
N GLU A 108 -7.28 -8.67 -3.17
CA GLU A 108 -8.48 -9.48 -2.92
C GLU A 108 -9.37 -8.88 -1.83
N SER A 109 -8.78 -8.34 -0.76
CA SER A 109 -9.54 -7.69 0.30
C SER A 109 -10.27 -6.44 -0.18
N PHE A 110 -9.60 -5.58 -0.96
CA PHE A 110 -10.20 -4.39 -1.56
C PHE A 110 -11.30 -4.75 -2.56
N GLU A 111 -11.08 -5.77 -3.37
CA GLU A 111 -12.07 -6.25 -4.32
C GLU A 111 -13.30 -6.85 -3.61
N ASP A 112 -13.09 -7.69 -2.59
CA ASP A 112 -14.19 -8.28 -1.82
C ASP A 112 -14.97 -7.22 -1.03
N HIS A 113 -14.32 -6.19 -0.50
CA HIS A 113 -15.01 -5.05 0.10
C HIS A 113 -15.93 -4.34 -0.89
N CYS A 114 -15.47 -4.09 -2.12
CA CYS A 114 -16.29 -3.47 -3.15
C CYS A 114 -17.51 -4.34 -3.51
N LYS A 115 -17.31 -5.65 -3.68
CA LYS A 115 -18.39 -6.62 -3.93
C LYS A 115 -19.36 -6.69 -2.75
N PHE A 116 -18.83 -6.69 -1.52
CA PHE A 116 -19.61 -6.71 -0.28
C PHE A 116 -20.60 -5.54 -0.20
N LEU A 117 -20.14 -4.33 -0.52
CA LEU A 117 -21.01 -3.15 -0.56
C LEU A 117 -21.98 -3.20 -1.74
N ARG A 118 -21.52 -3.59 -2.93
CA ARG A 118 -22.35 -3.62 -4.14
C ARG A 118 -23.46 -4.65 -4.11
N ASP A 119 -23.17 -5.86 -3.63
CA ASP A 119 -24.02 -7.02 -3.83
C ASP A 119 -25.04 -7.20 -2.68
N ARG A 120 -24.84 -6.53 -1.54
CA ARG A 120 -25.74 -6.64 -0.39
C ARG A 120 -26.90 -5.64 -0.48
N PRO A 121 -28.17 -6.10 -0.41
CA PRO A 121 -29.34 -5.23 -0.57
C PRO A 121 -29.37 -4.00 0.34
N ARG A 122 -28.83 -4.11 1.56
CA ARG A 122 -28.85 -3.01 2.55
C ARG A 122 -28.04 -1.78 2.14
N TYR A 123 -27.08 -1.93 1.23
CA TYR A 123 -26.22 -0.83 0.75
C TYR A 123 -26.63 -0.30 -0.62
N ARG A 124 -27.64 -0.90 -1.27
CA ARG A 124 -28.03 -0.60 -2.66
C ARG A 124 -28.36 0.88 -2.88
N SER A 125 -28.92 1.57 -1.88
CA SER A 125 -29.25 2.99 -1.97
C SER A 125 -28.02 3.90 -2.11
N LEU A 126 -26.85 3.45 -1.66
CA LEU A 126 -25.60 4.21 -1.80
C LEU A 126 -25.20 4.40 -3.26
N PHE A 127 -25.47 3.39 -4.09
CA PHE A 127 -25.12 3.40 -5.51
C PHE A 127 -26.05 4.29 -6.37
N SER A 128 -27.04 4.94 -5.74
CA SER A 128 -27.83 6.01 -6.38
C SER A 128 -27.24 7.40 -6.14
N LEU A 129 -26.25 7.52 -5.25
CA LEU A 129 -25.53 8.78 -4.99
C LEU A 129 -24.46 9.01 -6.07
N ASP A 130 -24.13 10.27 -6.32
CA ASP A 130 -22.95 10.60 -7.12
C ASP A 130 -21.69 10.07 -6.42
N ARG A 131 -20.75 9.53 -7.18
CA ARG A 131 -19.50 9.00 -6.62
C ARG A 131 -18.67 10.04 -5.88
N THR A 132 -18.87 11.33 -6.18
CA THR A 132 -18.18 12.45 -5.51
C THR A 132 -18.90 12.89 -4.24
N ASP A 133 -20.08 12.37 -3.93
CA ASP A 133 -20.81 12.63 -2.68
C ASP A 133 -20.34 11.72 -1.53
N TYR A 134 -19.06 11.83 -1.18
CA TYR A 134 -18.49 11.03 -0.08
C TYR A 134 -19.18 11.28 1.27
N ARG A 135 -19.81 12.44 1.49
CA ARG A 135 -20.57 12.72 2.71
C ARG A 135 -21.87 11.92 2.74
N GLY A 136 -22.63 11.93 1.65
CA GLY A 136 -23.82 11.10 1.50
C GLY A 136 -23.50 9.61 1.65
N TRP A 137 -22.39 9.15 1.06
CA TRP A 137 -21.88 7.80 1.24
C TRP A 137 -21.55 7.47 2.69
N ALA A 138 -20.79 8.31 3.40
CA ALA A 138 -20.39 8.07 4.78
C ALA A 138 -21.61 7.98 5.73
N TYR A 139 -22.56 8.92 5.63
CA TYR A 139 -23.79 8.86 6.42
C TYR A 139 -24.69 7.69 5.99
N GLY A 140 -24.74 7.38 4.70
CA GLY A 140 -25.50 6.25 4.18
C GLY A 140 -24.98 4.91 4.68
N LEU A 141 -23.66 4.70 4.71
CA LEU A 141 -23.01 3.51 5.28
C LEU A 141 -23.39 3.33 6.74
N LYS A 142 -23.32 4.42 7.52
CA LYS A 142 -23.74 4.42 8.93
C LYS A 142 -25.22 4.05 9.07
N ARG A 143 -26.12 4.68 8.31
CA ARG A 143 -27.56 4.36 8.32
C ARG A 143 -27.85 2.92 7.89
N ALA A 144 -27.09 2.38 6.94
CA ALA A 144 -27.23 1.01 6.46
C ALA A 144 -26.71 -0.04 7.47
N GLY A 145 -26.05 0.39 8.54
CA GLY A 145 -25.55 -0.47 9.62
C GLY A 145 -24.16 -1.05 9.36
N TYR A 146 -23.31 -0.35 8.59
CA TYR A 146 -21.92 -0.75 8.40
C TYR A 146 -21.11 -0.67 9.71
N ALA A 147 -21.40 0.30 10.58
CA ALA A 147 -20.73 0.45 11.86
C ALA A 147 -21.71 0.92 12.95
N THR A 148 -21.57 0.42 14.18
CA THR A 148 -22.36 0.88 15.34
C THR A 148 -21.85 2.18 15.95
N ASN A 149 -20.57 2.50 15.81
CA ASN A 149 -19.97 3.73 16.32
C ASN A 149 -20.76 4.98 15.86
N PRO A 150 -21.28 5.81 16.78
CA PRO A 150 -22.08 6.99 16.41
C PRO A 150 -21.30 8.03 15.60
N THR A 151 -19.97 8.13 15.76
CA THR A 151 -19.13 9.10 15.04
C THR A 151 -18.54 8.55 13.74
N TYR A 152 -18.90 7.33 13.33
CA TYR A 152 -18.32 6.64 12.17
C TYR A 152 -18.31 7.49 10.89
N ALA A 153 -19.46 8.04 10.51
CA ALA A 153 -19.59 8.86 9.31
C ALA A 153 -18.68 10.10 9.37
N GLN A 154 -18.63 10.76 10.54
CA GLN A 154 -17.78 11.93 10.72
C GLN A 154 -16.29 11.58 10.66
N ASN A 155 -15.89 10.43 11.21
CA ASN A 155 -14.51 9.96 11.13
C ASN A 155 -14.07 9.73 9.68
N LEU A 156 -14.92 9.09 8.86
CA LEU A 156 -14.64 8.93 7.43
C LEU A 156 -14.51 10.29 6.73
N ILE A 157 -15.47 11.20 6.94
CA ILE A 157 -15.44 12.54 6.35
C ILE A 157 -14.16 13.29 6.74
N ASN A 158 -13.78 13.27 8.01
CA ASN A 158 -12.56 13.92 8.49
C ASN A 158 -11.29 13.36 7.84
N ILE A 159 -11.20 12.03 7.67
CA ILE A 159 -10.07 11.38 6.98
C ILE A 159 -10.05 11.81 5.51
N ILE A 160 -11.20 11.75 4.82
CA ILE A 160 -11.32 12.12 3.41
C ILE A 160 -10.92 13.57 3.17
N GLU A 161 -11.34 14.48 4.04
CA GLU A 161 -11.02 15.91 3.92
C GLU A 161 -9.55 16.20 4.26
N LEU A 162 -9.03 15.65 5.36
CA LEU A 162 -7.65 15.88 5.82
C LEU A 162 -6.60 15.42 4.80
N TYR A 163 -6.81 14.26 4.20
CA TYR A 163 -5.90 13.68 3.20
C TYR A 163 -6.35 13.94 1.75
N LYS A 164 -7.40 14.76 1.57
CA LYS A 164 -7.97 15.11 0.26
C LYS A 164 -8.29 13.90 -0.63
N LEU A 165 -8.77 12.81 -0.02
CA LEU A 165 -9.04 11.57 -0.73
C LEU A 165 -10.13 11.71 -1.80
N TYR A 166 -11.00 12.73 -1.67
CA TYR A 166 -12.01 13.08 -2.67
C TYR A 166 -11.43 13.44 -4.05
N GLU A 167 -10.14 13.78 -4.14
CA GLU A 167 -9.49 13.99 -5.43
C GLU A 167 -9.46 12.70 -6.26
N TYR A 168 -9.36 11.54 -5.60
CA TYR A 168 -9.35 10.24 -6.26
C TYR A 168 -10.72 9.84 -6.84
N ASP A 169 -11.83 10.40 -6.35
CA ASP A 169 -13.17 10.10 -6.87
C ASP A 169 -13.40 10.63 -8.30
N LYS A 170 -12.49 11.49 -8.78
CA LYS A 170 -12.49 12.03 -10.15
C LYS A 170 -11.55 11.27 -11.09
N ALA A 171 -10.77 10.31 -10.58
CA ALA A 171 -9.82 9.57 -11.37
C ALA A 171 -10.52 8.77 -12.49
N LYS A 172 -9.89 8.76 -13.67
CA LYS A 172 -10.33 7.97 -14.84
C LYS A 172 -9.44 6.76 -15.09
N HIS A 173 -8.25 6.76 -14.47
CA HIS A 173 -7.21 5.76 -14.64
C HIS A 173 -6.52 5.57 -13.29
N TYR A 174 -5.89 4.41 -13.13
CA TYR A 174 -5.07 4.06 -11.98
C TYR A 174 -3.75 3.46 -12.46
N ASP A 175 -2.75 3.46 -11.58
CA ASP A 175 -1.48 2.82 -11.82
C ASP A 175 -1.60 1.30 -11.64
N ARG A 176 -1.71 0.57 -12.74
CA ARG A 176 -1.79 -0.90 -12.73
C ARG A 176 -0.57 -1.55 -12.08
N PHE A 177 0.61 -0.91 -12.16
CA PHE A 177 1.79 -1.46 -11.52
C PHE A 177 1.62 -1.45 -10.00
N MET A 178 1.11 -0.34 -9.44
CA MET A 178 0.81 -0.28 -8.01
C MET A 178 -0.19 -1.37 -7.63
N VAL A 179 -1.36 -1.44 -8.30
CA VAL A 179 -2.39 -2.46 -8.00
C VAL A 179 -1.84 -3.88 -7.86
N HIS A 180 -1.00 -4.33 -8.80
CA HIS A 180 -0.47 -5.70 -8.79
C HIS A 180 0.68 -5.90 -7.80
N HIS A 181 1.49 -4.87 -7.52
CA HIS A 181 2.75 -5.05 -6.77
C HIS A 181 2.70 -4.52 -5.34
N SER A 182 1.74 -3.63 -5.03
CA SER A 182 1.41 -3.24 -3.65
C SER A 182 0.32 -4.11 -3.04
N GLY A 183 -0.34 -4.94 -3.85
CA GLY A 183 -1.49 -5.74 -3.49
C GLY A 183 -1.19 -7.21 -3.25
N GLU A 184 -0.32 -7.82 -4.06
CA GLU A 184 -0.05 -9.26 -4.02
C GLU A 184 0.97 -9.65 -2.93
N ASP A 185 0.54 -10.51 -2.00
CA ASP A 185 1.28 -11.38 -1.07
C ASP A 185 2.53 -10.89 -0.32
N ALA A 186 2.35 -10.17 0.81
CA ALA A 186 3.33 -10.13 1.91
C ALA A 186 3.15 -11.27 2.94
N VAL A 187 2.14 -12.13 2.81
CA VAL A 187 2.00 -13.30 3.70
C VAL A 187 2.94 -14.37 3.20
N VAL A 188 4.22 -14.25 3.58
CA VAL A 188 5.09 -15.43 3.63
C VAL A 188 4.44 -16.36 4.65
N ARG A 189 3.65 -17.29 4.11
CA ARG A 189 2.95 -18.37 4.79
C ARG A 189 3.81 -18.86 5.94
N VAL A 190 3.41 -18.51 7.15
CA VAL A 190 3.91 -19.28 8.27
C VAL A 190 3.16 -20.61 8.19
N ALA A 191 3.85 -21.65 7.73
CA ALA A 191 3.38 -23.01 7.90
C ALA A 191 3.04 -23.21 9.38
N ASP A 192 1.85 -23.76 9.63
CA ASP A 192 1.25 -24.10 10.92
C ASP A 192 2.17 -23.93 12.14
N GLY A 193 1.96 -22.86 12.91
CA GLY A 193 2.48 -22.72 14.27
C GLY A 193 3.82 -22.01 14.47
N LYS A 194 4.45 -21.40 13.45
CA LYS A 194 5.61 -20.51 13.67
C LYS A 194 5.18 -19.03 13.82
N LEU A 195 5.95 -18.23 14.57
CA LEU A 195 5.73 -16.79 14.61
C LEU A 195 6.17 -16.12 13.30
N PRO A 196 5.55 -14.98 12.93
CA PRO A 196 6.05 -14.17 11.84
C PRO A 196 7.53 -13.83 12.04
N THR A 197 8.36 -13.96 11.01
CA THR A 197 9.74 -13.45 11.06
C THR A 197 9.71 -11.93 11.30
N PRO A 198 10.77 -11.32 11.88
CA PRO A 198 10.81 -9.87 12.10
C PRO A 198 10.56 -9.04 10.83
N VAL A 199 10.89 -9.59 9.65
CA VAL A 199 10.60 -8.99 8.34
C VAL A 199 9.10 -8.99 8.03
N GLN A 200 8.36 -10.04 8.41
CA GLN A 200 6.91 -10.18 8.22
C GLN A 200 6.11 -9.30 9.20
N ALA A 201 6.64 -9.01 10.39
CA ALA A 201 6.01 -8.12 11.37
C ALA A 201 5.98 -6.65 10.93
N LEU A 202 6.80 -6.26 9.95
CA LEU A 202 6.88 -4.90 9.41
C LEU A 202 5.87 -4.64 8.27
N GLY A 203 5.11 -5.67 7.85
CA GLY A 203 4.18 -5.59 6.73
C GLY A 203 4.88 -5.44 5.37
N ALA A 204 4.10 -5.15 4.33
CA ALA A 204 4.61 -4.93 2.98
C ALA A 204 5.58 -3.72 2.90
N HIS A 205 6.49 -3.74 1.93
CA HIS A 205 7.33 -2.62 1.57
C HIS A 205 6.50 -1.52 0.94
N ALA A 206 6.73 -0.30 1.42
CA ALA A 206 6.22 0.89 0.75
C ALA A 206 6.88 1.03 -0.62
N ILE A 207 6.06 1.10 -1.66
CA ILE A 207 6.54 1.32 -3.03
C ILE A 207 6.54 2.82 -3.31
N HIS A 208 7.72 3.35 -3.65
CA HIS A 208 7.92 4.76 -3.95
C HIS A 208 8.05 4.96 -5.46
N GLN A 209 7.45 6.03 -5.98
CA GLN A 209 7.57 6.40 -7.40
C GLN A 209 8.66 7.44 -7.60
N TYR A 210 9.53 7.22 -8.59
CA TYR A 210 10.53 8.18 -9.02
C TYR A 210 10.97 7.93 -10.47
N ASN A 211 11.09 9.00 -11.26
CA ASN A 211 11.61 8.96 -12.64
C ASN A 211 10.94 7.88 -13.52
N GLU A 212 9.59 7.89 -13.55
CA GLU A 212 8.77 6.92 -14.30
C GLU A 212 9.03 5.45 -13.92
N ASN A 213 9.46 5.24 -12.68
CA ASN A 213 9.82 3.94 -12.12
C ASN A 213 9.42 3.88 -10.64
N TYR A 214 9.65 2.73 -10.03
CA TYR A 214 9.27 2.40 -8.67
C TYR A 214 10.47 1.81 -7.96
N TYR A 215 10.58 2.08 -6.67
CA TYR A 215 11.60 1.47 -5.82
C TYR A 215 11.06 1.18 -4.43
N ILE A 216 11.73 0.25 -3.75
CA ILE A 216 11.59 0.00 -2.32
C ILE A 216 12.92 0.27 -1.64
N VAL A 217 12.88 0.51 -0.33
CA VAL A 217 14.06 0.63 0.52
C VAL A 217 14.28 -0.70 1.23
N VAL A 218 15.47 -1.27 1.07
CA VAL A 218 15.83 -2.58 1.64
C VAL A 218 15.81 -2.53 3.17
N ARG A 219 15.20 -3.54 3.79
CA ARG A 219 15.18 -3.78 5.23
C ARG A 219 16.18 -4.86 5.63
N GLN A 220 16.47 -4.95 6.92
CA GLN A 220 17.35 -6.00 7.47
C GLN A 220 16.83 -7.40 7.11
N GLY A 221 17.68 -8.21 6.47
CA GLY A 221 17.37 -9.59 6.10
C GLY A 221 16.72 -9.76 4.73
N ASP A 222 16.46 -8.67 4.01
CA ASP A 222 15.94 -8.75 2.65
C ASP A 222 16.91 -9.44 1.69
N THR A 223 16.31 -10.16 0.76
CA THR A 223 17.01 -10.77 -0.37
C THR A 223 16.18 -10.52 -1.62
N PHE A 224 16.79 -10.60 -2.80
CA PHE A 224 16.00 -10.60 -4.04
C PHE A 224 14.94 -11.71 -4.07
N LYS A 225 15.14 -12.81 -3.34
CA LYS A 225 14.17 -13.91 -3.25
C LYS A 225 12.97 -13.54 -2.37
N SER A 226 13.17 -12.87 -1.23
CA SER A 226 12.06 -12.42 -0.38
C SER A 226 11.26 -11.34 -1.10
N LEU A 227 11.92 -10.30 -1.60
CA LEU A 227 11.30 -9.22 -2.36
C LEU A 227 10.60 -9.71 -3.63
N SER A 228 11.13 -10.75 -4.27
CA SER A 228 10.49 -11.36 -5.45
C SER A 228 9.15 -12.01 -5.15
N LYS A 229 8.99 -12.58 -3.96
CA LYS A 229 7.71 -13.16 -3.54
C LYS A 229 6.72 -12.07 -3.17
N GLU A 230 7.21 -11.08 -2.43
CA GLU A 230 6.39 -9.98 -1.93
C GLU A 230 5.88 -9.06 -3.02
N LEU A 231 6.64 -8.83 -4.08
CA LEU A 231 6.28 -7.86 -5.11
C LEU A 231 5.70 -8.53 -6.37
N ASP A 232 5.56 -9.86 -6.38
CA ASP A 232 5.33 -10.67 -7.59
C ASP A 232 6.24 -10.29 -8.79
N ILE A 233 7.52 -10.03 -8.51
CA ILE A 233 8.52 -9.79 -9.56
C ILE A 233 9.57 -10.87 -9.48
N SER A 234 9.71 -11.68 -10.53
CA SER A 234 10.73 -12.73 -10.57
C SER A 234 12.10 -12.23 -10.09
N THR A 235 12.78 -13.02 -9.26
CA THR A 235 14.11 -12.70 -8.71
C THR A 235 15.11 -12.29 -9.79
N HIS A 236 15.04 -12.91 -10.97
CA HIS A 236 15.89 -12.58 -12.11
C HIS A 236 15.61 -11.18 -12.67
N LYS A 237 14.32 -10.80 -12.82
CA LYS A 237 13.94 -9.44 -13.25
C LYS A 237 14.41 -8.39 -12.25
N LEU A 238 14.14 -8.58 -10.95
CA LEU A 238 14.58 -7.64 -9.90
C LEU A 238 16.10 -7.44 -9.92
N ALA A 239 16.87 -8.52 -9.89
CA ALA A 239 18.33 -8.45 -9.91
C ALA A 239 18.83 -7.74 -11.18
N ARG A 240 18.25 -8.07 -12.34
CA ARG A 240 18.60 -7.43 -13.63
C ARG A 240 18.26 -5.94 -13.69
N TYR A 241 17.12 -5.50 -13.15
CA TYR A 241 16.76 -4.08 -13.10
C TYR A 241 17.74 -3.26 -12.26
N ASN A 242 18.33 -3.91 -11.27
CA ASN A 242 19.33 -3.35 -10.37
C ASN A 242 20.77 -3.69 -10.79
N GLU A 243 20.98 -4.20 -12.01
CA GLU A 243 22.31 -4.48 -12.57
C GLU A 243 23.17 -5.41 -11.67
N ARG A 244 22.51 -6.39 -11.01
CA ARG A 244 23.08 -7.31 -10.04
C ARG A 244 22.76 -8.78 -10.31
N LYS A 245 23.44 -9.69 -9.61
CA LYS A 245 23.13 -11.13 -9.63
C LYS A 245 22.08 -11.45 -8.55
N LYS A 246 21.29 -12.50 -8.82
CA LYS A 246 20.16 -12.94 -7.98
C LYS A 246 20.50 -13.33 -6.53
N LYS A 247 21.78 -13.58 -6.23
CA LYS A 247 22.27 -13.98 -4.90
C LYS A 247 23.15 -12.91 -4.24
N ASP A 248 23.35 -11.76 -4.89
CA ASP A 248 24.15 -10.72 -4.28
C ASP A 248 23.42 -10.21 -3.01
N PRO A 249 24.14 -9.94 -1.91
CA PRO A 249 23.55 -9.58 -0.62
C PRO A 249 22.98 -8.16 -0.63
N LEU A 250 21.77 -7.96 -0.11
CA LEU A 250 21.19 -6.62 -0.03
C LEU A 250 21.63 -5.89 1.23
N VAL A 251 21.88 -4.59 1.13
CA VAL A 251 22.30 -3.74 2.26
C VAL A 251 21.11 -2.90 2.73
N PRO A 252 20.73 -2.95 4.02
CA PRO A 252 19.64 -2.13 4.54
C PRO A 252 19.80 -0.64 4.19
N GLY A 253 18.72 -0.01 3.75
CA GLY A 253 18.71 1.37 3.30
C GLY A 253 19.03 1.59 1.82
N GLU A 254 19.52 0.58 1.09
CA GLU A 254 19.71 0.71 -0.36
C GLU A 254 18.36 0.70 -1.10
N TYR A 255 18.33 1.28 -2.30
CA TYR A 255 17.13 1.27 -3.14
C TYR A 255 17.15 0.09 -4.11
N ILE A 256 16.01 -0.59 -4.23
CA ILE A 256 15.79 -1.64 -5.21
C ILE A 256 14.70 -1.19 -6.18
N TRP A 257 15.08 -1.01 -7.45
CA TRP A 257 14.21 -0.59 -8.53
C TRP A 257 13.38 -1.75 -9.08
N LEU A 258 12.10 -1.49 -9.32
CA LEU A 258 11.12 -2.52 -9.68
C LEU A 258 10.84 -2.59 -11.18
N LYS A 259 11.30 -1.61 -11.96
CA LYS A 259 11.41 -1.67 -13.43
C LYS A 259 12.83 -1.31 -13.87
N LYS A 260 13.14 -1.59 -15.14
CA LYS A 260 14.43 -1.23 -15.75
C LYS A 260 14.66 0.28 -15.61
N LYS A 261 15.72 0.66 -14.88
CA LYS A 261 16.15 2.05 -14.68
C LYS A 261 16.21 2.84 -15.99
N ARG A 262 15.98 4.17 -15.91
CA ARG A 262 16.04 5.06 -17.08
C ARG A 262 17.49 5.31 -17.48
N SER A 263 17.72 5.79 -18.70
CA SER A 263 19.06 6.18 -19.15
C SER A 263 19.44 7.61 -18.75
N LYS A 264 18.49 8.38 -18.22
CA LYS A 264 18.65 9.75 -17.78
C LYS A 264 17.83 9.97 -16.51
N VAL A 265 18.30 10.86 -15.66
CA VAL A 265 17.53 11.42 -14.56
C VAL A 265 16.49 12.43 -15.07
N PRO A 266 15.55 12.87 -14.23
CA PRO A 266 14.59 13.90 -14.62
C PRO A 266 15.27 15.22 -15.03
N LYS A 267 14.61 16.01 -15.90
CA LYS A 267 15.20 17.18 -16.57
C LYS A 267 15.70 18.27 -15.62
N ASN A 268 15.14 18.37 -14.42
CA ASN A 268 15.58 19.32 -13.40
C ASN A 268 17.05 19.11 -12.98
N PHE A 269 17.65 17.94 -13.23
CA PHE A 269 19.07 17.67 -12.96
C PHE A 269 20.04 18.12 -14.07
N LYS A 270 19.56 18.70 -15.19
CA LYS A 270 20.42 19.07 -16.33
C LYS A 270 21.61 19.96 -15.99
N ARG A 271 21.51 20.75 -14.92
CA ARG A 271 22.57 21.65 -14.43
C ARG A 271 22.91 21.42 -12.96
N HIS A 272 22.50 20.28 -12.40
CA HIS A 272 22.71 19.95 -11.01
C HIS A 272 23.52 18.66 -10.94
N PRO A 273 24.86 18.76 -11.00
CA PRO A 273 25.70 17.58 -10.85
C PRO A 273 25.59 17.03 -9.43
N TYR A 274 26.05 15.80 -9.27
CA TYR A 274 26.24 15.20 -7.96
C TYR A 274 27.70 15.31 -7.54
N TYR A 275 27.94 15.79 -6.32
CA TYR A 275 29.28 15.79 -5.72
C TYR A 275 29.45 14.54 -4.88
N VAL A 276 30.46 13.74 -5.24
CA VAL A 276 30.71 12.43 -4.64
C VAL A 276 31.05 12.55 -3.16
N ARG A 277 30.37 11.74 -2.33
CA ARG A 277 30.64 11.66 -0.89
C ARG A 277 31.63 10.53 -0.59
N LYS A 278 32.10 10.47 0.65
CA LYS A 278 33.07 9.47 1.09
C LYS A 278 32.53 8.05 0.86
N SER A 279 33.34 7.21 0.24
CA SER A 279 33.08 5.78 -0.01
C SER A 279 31.88 5.46 -0.93
N GLU A 280 31.42 6.40 -1.76
CA GLU A 280 30.42 6.10 -2.80
C GLU A 280 31.07 5.57 -4.08
N SER A 281 30.37 4.66 -4.75
CA SER A 281 30.67 4.21 -6.11
C SER A 281 29.70 4.82 -7.13
N LEU A 282 30.04 4.73 -8.43
CA LEU A 282 29.11 5.08 -9.50
C LEU A 282 27.86 4.19 -9.47
N TYR A 283 27.96 2.96 -8.97
CA TYR A 283 26.81 2.08 -8.78
C TYR A 283 25.86 2.64 -7.71
N ASP A 284 26.38 3.10 -6.58
CA ASP A 284 25.55 3.67 -5.50
C ASP A 284 24.81 4.92 -5.98
N ILE A 285 25.50 5.79 -6.71
CA ILE A 285 24.90 6.98 -7.32
C ILE A 285 23.84 6.57 -8.37
N ALA A 286 24.13 5.56 -9.19
CA ALA A 286 23.19 5.05 -10.17
C ALA A 286 21.91 4.49 -9.52
N GLN A 287 22.04 3.77 -8.40
CA GLN A 287 20.90 3.30 -7.61
C GLN A 287 20.14 4.45 -6.97
N LYS A 288 20.82 5.43 -6.37
CA LYS A 288 20.21 6.60 -5.72
C LYS A 288 19.31 7.39 -6.66
N TYR A 289 19.70 7.53 -7.92
CA TYR A 289 18.98 8.35 -8.92
C TYR A 289 18.19 7.53 -9.95
N GLY A 290 18.12 6.21 -9.80
CA GLY A 290 17.35 5.35 -10.72
C GLY A 290 17.80 5.43 -12.18
N ILE A 291 19.11 5.63 -12.38
CA ILE A 291 19.76 5.67 -13.70
C ILE A 291 20.56 4.39 -13.93
N ARG A 292 20.63 3.91 -15.17
CA ARG A 292 21.46 2.76 -15.54
C ARG A 292 22.95 3.10 -15.33
N LEU A 293 23.70 2.22 -14.69
CA LEU A 293 25.13 2.40 -14.45
C LEU A 293 25.88 2.64 -15.76
N LYS A 294 25.60 1.86 -16.81
CA LYS A 294 26.20 2.08 -18.15
C LYS A 294 25.95 3.50 -18.69
N SER A 295 24.77 4.07 -18.45
CA SER A 295 24.45 5.42 -18.91
C SER A 295 25.17 6.49 -18.08
N LEU A 296 25.32 6.27 -16.78
CA LEU A 296 26.08 7.15 -15.89
C LEU A 296 27.58 7.12 -16.21
N VAL A 297 28.15 5.93 -16.43
CA VAL A 297 29.56 5.74 -16.83
C VAL A 297 29.86 6.47 -18.14
N LYS A 298 29.02 6.29 -19.17
CA LYS A 298 29.19 6.98 -20.46
C LYS A 298 29.19 8.51 -20.34
N LYS A 299 28.50 9.08 -19.35
CA LYS A 299 28.48 10.53 -19.11
C LYS A 299 29.74 11.04 -18.39
N ASN A 300 30.44 10.13 -17.73
CA ASN A 300 31.52 10.42 -16.79
C ASN A 300 32.75 9.55 -17.09
N GLU A 301 33.06 9.28 -18.36
CA GLU A 301 34.07 8.31 -18.81
C GLU A 301 35.43 8.52 -18.13
N LYS A 302 35.93 9.76 -18.15
CA LYS A 302 37.22 10.12 -17.52
C LYS A 302 37.26 9.81 -16.02
N ILE A 303 36.15 10.00 -15.31
CA ILE A 303 36.07 9.74 -13.87
C ILE A 303 35.87 8.24 -13.61
N ALA A 304 35.12 7.55 -14.47
CA ALA A 304 34.93 6.11 -14.39
C ALA A 304 36.24 5.33 -14.62
N GLU A 305 37.06 5.75 -15.59
CA GLU A 305 38.38 5.16 -15.85
C GLU A 305 39.37 5.41 -14.71
N ARG A 306 39.39 6.64 -14.17
CA ARG A 306 40.26 7.01 -13.05
C ARG A 306 39.86 6.37 -11.71
N GLY A 307 38.59 6.01 -11.57
CA GLY A 307 37.98 5.71 -10.28
C GLY A 307 37.48 6.97 -9.54
N LEU A 308 36.35 6.81 -8.85
CA LEU A 308 35.63 7.88 -8.17
C LEU A 308 36.38 8.37 -6.92
N ARG A 309 36.49 9.70 -6.75
CA ARG A 309 37.09 10.34 -5.56
C ARG A 309 36.09 11.28 -4.90
N MET A 310 36.24 11.48 -3.60
CA MET A 310 35.43 12.44 -2.84
C MET A 310 35.53 13.84 -3.48
N GLY A 311 34.40 14.51 -3.66
CA GLY A 311 34.31 15.82 -4.29
C GLY A 311 34.26 15.81 -5.82
N ASP A 312 34.44 14.65 -6.47
CA ASP A 312 34.28 14.55 -7.93
C ASP A 312 32.88 14.99 -8.36
N GLU A 313 32.81 15.70 -9.48
CA GLU A 313 31.55 16.10 -10.12
C GLU A 313 31.05 14.98 -11.03
N VAL A 314 29.92 14.38 -10.70
CA VAL A 314 29.26 13.34 -11.50
C VAL A 314 28.06 13.95 -12.21
N ARG A 315 28.12 13.96 -13.55
CA ARG A 315 27.03 14.40 -14.42
C ARG A 315 25.93 13.35 -14.46
N LEU A 316 24.75 13.74 -13.99
CA LEU A 316 23.57 12.85 -13.94
C LEU A 316 22.73 12.89 -15.23
N TYR A 317 22.69 14.03 -15.92
CA TYR A 317 21.81 14.27 -17.07
C TYR A 317 22.46 14.10 -18.43
#